data_AF-A0A086BEY4-F1
#
_entry.id   AF-A0A086BEY4-F1
#
_cell.length_a   1.000
_cell.length_b   1.000
_cell.length_c   1.000
_cell.angle_alpha   90.00
_cell.angle_beta   90.00
_cell.angle_gamma   90.00
#
_symmetry.space_group_name_H-M   'P 1'
#
loop_
_entity.id
_entity.type
_entity.pdbx_description
1 polymer ?
#
loop_
_entity_poly.entity_id
_entity_poly.type
_entity_poly.pdbx_seq_one_letter_code
_entity_poly.pdbx_strand_id
1 'polypeptide(L)'
;MTDLDLLHFEQLKKDVQAQYLKEYTPSFDDISKWKGIDIIYFQEDLRKKAKGNISEKSFYTYFKNAPVTKLPRIDMLNLLSIYAGYDSWYEFKKQHLFAGELLQDEKDLSEEEIKELEESLAHLPESINSEIQPQKTLNPEHKNANLQKTNTENQEFTKNNNNNTSLEKTPSEPKKKFLQKNAWAIVTTILIMITGVLGFKDEIFSKEYKYCFTDADRGVAVINTLEIKVFKENESPILFKINPGECFRYSTKDKILKMQISAPFYEPLTVNRSLENAPKEEMIEMKPDDYKMAAYYFSIKDVKGGNPEEQFALIKQKRKQLENLISNNAIIYQVYDNNTYGIETLDKQKYITLVTTPTTSLKNLRVIEMKKDDKGKIISIKFKIANTDEKNK
;
A
#
# COMPACT_ATOMS: atom_id res chain seq x y z
N MET A 1 6.37 21.59 -0.36
CA MET A 1 5.66 22.17 -1.51
C MET A 1 4.50 21.24 -1.80
N THR A 2 3.27 21.73 -1.70
CA THR A 2 2.09 20.88 -1.88
C THR A 2 1.83 20.69 -3.37
N ASP A 3 1.54 19.46 -3.80
CA ASP A 3 1.08 19.18 -5.18
C ASP A 3 -0.20 19.97 -5.51
N LEU A 4 -0.93 20.40 -4.48
CA LEU A 4 -2.15 21.20 -4.59
C LEU A 4 -1.88 22.64 -5.00
N ASP A 5 -0.85 23.31 -4.47
CA ASP A 5 -0.49 24.67 -4.90
C ASP A 5 -0.01 24.68 -6.37
N LEU A 6 0.67 23.62 -6.81
CA LEU A 6 1.04 23.44 -8.22
C LEU A 6 -0.20 23.28 -9.11
N LEU A 7 -1.20 22.54 -8.65
CA LEU A 7 -2.47 22.38 -9.36
C LEU A 7 -3.24 23.70 -9.46
N HIS A 8 -3.33 24.47 -8.37
CA HIS A 8 -3.88 25.83 -8.39
C HIS A 8 -3.12 26.72 -9.37
N PHE A 9 -1.79 26.60 -9.44
CA PHE A 9 -0.99 27.41 -10.35
C PHE A 9 -1.23 27.05 -11.83
N GLU A 10 -1.41 25.77 -12.16
CA GLU A 10 -1.83 25.37 -13.51
C GLU A 10 -3.23 25.89 -13.86
N GLN A 11 -4.14 25.96 -12.89
CA GLN A 11 -5.45 26.58 -13.08
C GLN A 11 -5.31 28.10 -13.33
N LEU A 12 -4.48 28.78 -12.54
CA LEU A 12 -4.20 30.21 -12.75
C LEU A 12 -3.61 30.47 -14.15
N LYS A 13 -2.73 29.59 -14.64
CA LYS A 13 -2.19 29.72 -16.01
C LYS A 13 -3.27 29.68 -17.08
N LYS A 14 -4.29 28.82 -16.91
CA LYS A 14 -5.44 28.75 -17.83
C LYS A 14 -6.27 30.03 -17.76
N ASP A 15 -6.50 30.57 -16.57
CA ASP A 15 -7.24 31.81 -16.38
C ASP A 15 -6.50 33.00 -16.97
N VAL A 16 -5.18 33.08 -16.79
CA VAL A 16 -4.31 34.07 -17.42
C VAL A 16 -4.37 33.96 -18.94
N GLN A 17 -4.30 32.74 -19.49
CA GLN A 17 -4.43 32.51 -20.93
C GLN A 17 -5.81 32.97 -21.43
N ALA A 18 -6.89 32.54 -20.77
CA ALA A 18 -8.25 32.90 -21.13
C ALA A 18 -8.46 34.42 -21.10
N GLN A 19 -7.88 35.10 -20.10
CA GLN A 19 -7.95 36.54 -19.98
C GLN A 19 -7.23 37.27 -21.13
N TYR A 20 -6.06 36.78 -21.55
CA TYR A 20 -5.34 37.36 -22.69
C TYR A 20 -6.10 37.14 -24.02
N LEU A 21 -6.66 35.94 -24.21
CA LEU A 21 -7.42 35.58 -25.43
C LEU A 21 -8.73 36.35 -25.60
N LYS A 22 -9.24 37.04 -24.58
CA LYS A 22 -10.44 37.90 -24.70
C LYS A 22 -10.19 39.13 -25.58
N GLU A 23 -8.96 39.66 -25.56
CA GLU A 23 -8.62 40.93 -26.21
C GLU A 23 -7.58 40.77 -27.34
N TYR A 24 -6.87 39.65 -27.38
CA TYR A 24 -5.76 39.42 -28.31
C TYR A 24 -5.84 38.05 -28.99
N THR A 25 -5.31 37.96 -30.22
CA THR A 25 -5.21 36.71 -30.98
C THR A 25 -3.73 36.37 -31.21
N PRO A 26 -3.09 35.62 -30.29
CA PRO A 26 -1.71 35.18 -30.44
C PRO A 26 -1.57 34.10 -31.53
N SER A 27 -0.33 33.75 -31.88
CA SER A 27 -0.04 32.72 -32.90
C SER A 27 -0.61 31.34 -32.59
N PHE A 28 -0.83 31.02 -31.30
CA PHE A 28 -1.44 29.78 -30.83
C PHE A 28 -2.33 30.08 -29.63
N ASP A 29 -3.46 29.40 -29.49
CA ASP A 29 -4.33 29.57 -28.32
C ASP A 29 -3.64 29.16 -27.01
N ASP A 30 -2.77 28.16 -27.07
CA ASP A 30 -2.04 27.62 -25.94
C ASP A 30 -0.81 28.48 -25.59
N ILE A 31 -0.81 29.05 -24.37
CA ILE A 31 0.25 29.92 -23.84
C ILE A 31 1.60 29.23 -23.79
N SER A 32 1.63 27.91 -23.64
CA SER A 32 2.88 27.14 -23.62
C SER A 32 3.56 27.13 -24.99
N LYS A 33 2.86 27.46 -26.08
CA LYS A 33 3.41 27.47 -27.44
C LYS A 33 3.93 28.83 -27.87
N TRP A 34 3.59 29.90 -27.15
CA TRP A 34 4.01 31.27 -27.47
C TRP A 34 5.53 31.41 -27.53
N LYS A 35 6.01 32.25 -28.46
CA LYS A 35 7.44 32.52 -28.70
C LYS A 35 7.64 33.98 -29.06
N GLY A 36 8.80 34.52 -28.68
CA GLY A 36 9.27 35.84 -29.13
C GLY A 36 8.22 36.93 -28.98
N ILE A 37 7.63 37.35 -30.11
CA ILE A 37 6.67 38.45 -30.18
C ILE A 37 5.41 38.24 -29.32
N ASP A 38 4.87 37.01 -29.26
CA ASP A 38 3.69 36.71 -28.44
C ASP A 38 3.99 36.90 -26.94
N ILE A 39 5.21 36.56 -26.51
CA ILE A 39 5.67 36.74 -25.13
C ILE A 39 5.82 38.23 -24.82
N ILE A 40 6.37 39.01 -25.76
CA ILE A 40 6.56 40.46 -25.60
C ILE A 40 5.20 41.16 -25.47
N TYR A 41 4.23 40.84 -26.32
CA TYR A 41 2.89 41.43 -26.24
C TYR A 41 2.17 41.05 -24.94
N PHE A 42 2.29 39.80 -24.50
CA PHE A 42 1.79 39.40 -23.19
C PHE A 42 2.46 40.19 -22.05
N GLN A 43 3.78 40.37 -22.08
CA GLN A 43 4.50 41.17 -21.08
C GLN A 43 4.03 42.62 -21.04
N GLU A 44 3.77 43.22 -22.21
CA GLU A 44 3.23 44.58 -22.30
C GLU A 44 1.81 44.68 -21.75
N ASP A 45 0.93 43.72 -22.06
CA ASP A 45 -0.44 43.70 -21.53
C ASP A 45 -0.46 43.47 -20.01
N LEU A 46 0.36 42.54 -19.52
CA LEU A 46 0.56 42.29 -18.09
C LEU A 46 0.98 43.57 -17.35
N ARG A 47 1.89 44.35 -17.94
CA ARG A 47 2.36 45.62 -17.39
C ARG A 47 1.26 46.68 -17.37
N LYS A 48 0.40 46.73 -18.38
CA LYS A 48 -0.73 47.66 -18.45
C LYS A 48 -1.80 47.35 -17.40
N LYS A 49 -2.19 46.08 -17.26
CA LYS A 49 -3.30 45.67 -16.41
C LYS A 49 -2.92 45.47 -14.94
N ALA A 50 -1.80 44.79 -14.68
CA ALA A 50 -1.42 44.38 -13.33
C ALA A 50 -0.22 45.16 -12.76
N LYS A 51 0.29 46.17 -13.48
CA LYS A 51 1.38 47.08 -13.07
C LYS A 51 2.68 46.38 -12.61
N GLY A 52 2.90 45.14 -13.05
CA GLY A 52 4.14 44.40 -12.79
C GLY A 52 4.82 43.92 -14.07
N ASN A 53 5.98 43.28 -13.92
CA ASN A 53 6.77 42.75 -15.03
C ASN A 53 7.11 41.28 -14.80
N ILE A 54 7.15 40.52 -15.89
CA ILE A 54 7.67 39.16 -15.90
C ILE A 54 8.84 39.09 -16.87
N SER A 55 9.97 38.53 -16.45
CA SER A 55 11.10 38.33 -17.34
C SER A 55 10.81 37.23 -18.36
N GLU A 56 11.41 37.30 -19.54
CA GLU A 56 11.29 36.24 -20.55
C GLU A 56 11.74 34.88 -19.99
N LYS A 57 12.84 34.88 -19.20
CA LYS A 57 13.31 33.68 -18.49
C LYS A 57 12.26 33.09 -17.54
N SER A 58 11.53 33.93 -16.82
CA SER A 58 10.44 33.50 -15.94
C SER A 58 9.28 32.92 -16.73
N PHE A 59 8.96 33.52 -17.88
CA PHE A 59 7.96 32.98 -18.80
C PHE A 59 8.31 31.55 -19.25
N TYR A 60 9.54 31.34 -19.75
CA TYR A 60 10.00 30.00 -20.13
C TYR A 60 10.04 29.01 -18.94
N THR A 61 10.30 29.50 -17.73
CA THR A 61 10.36 28.62 -16.55
C THR A 61 8.98 28.08 -16.18
N TYR A 62 7.95 28.93 -16.18
CA TYR A 62 6.64 28.60 -15.61
C TYR A 62 5.53 28.32 -16.64
N PHE A 63 5.62 28.88 -17.85
CA PHE A 63 4.59 28.71 -18.88
C PHE A 63 4.96 27.66 -19.93
N LYS A 64 6.24 27.45 -20.23
CA LYS A 64 6.70 26.47 -21.23
C LYS A 64 6.87 25.05 -20.71
N ASN A 65 7.22 24.89 -19.44
CA ASN A 65 7.40 23.58 -18.84
C ASN A 65 6.04 23.04 -18.38
N ALA A 66 5.64 21.88 -18.90
CA ALA A 66 4.48 21.13 -18.46
C ALA A 66 4.93 19.70 -18.11
N PRO A 67 4.70 19.22 -16.87
CA PRO A 67 4.06 19.90 -15.73
C PRO A 67 5.01 20.90 -15.03
N VAL A 68 4.46 21.95 -14.42
CA VAL A 68 5.26 22.88 -13.60
C VAL A 68 5.82 22.13 -12.39
N THR A 69 7.15 22.12 -12.25
CA THR A 69 7.86 21.44 -11.15
C THR A 69 8.14 22.35 -9.96
N LYS A 70 7.97 23.67 -10.13
CA LYS A 70 8.30 24.67 -9.13
C LYS A 70 7.36 25.86 -9.20
N LEU A 71 6.88 26.30 -8.04
CA LEU A 71 6.06 27.50 -7.91
C LEU A 71 6.90 28.79 -8.06
N PRO A 72 6.34 29.81 -8.74
CA PRO A 72 6.87 31.16 -8.67
C PRO A 72 6.88 31.72 -7.25
N ARG A 73 7.64 32.80 -7.04
CA ARG A 73 7.55 33.59 -5.81
C ARG A 73 6.16 34.21 -5.67
N ILE A 74 5.75 34.50 -4.43
CA ILE A 74 4.42 35.05 -4.12
C ILE A 74 4.10 36.33 -4.89
N ASP A 75 5.08 37.21 -5.12
CA ASP A 75 4.89 38.44 -5.89
C ASP A 75 4.44 38.16 -7.34
N MET A 76 5.00 37.13 -7.97
CA MET A 76 4.64 36.73 -9.33
C MET A 76 3.27 36.05 -9.36
N LEU A 77 2.92 35.28 -8.33
CA LEU A 77 1.59 34.68 -8.19
C LEU A 77 0.51 35.74 -8.01
N ASN A 78 0.76 36.72 -7.15
CA ASN A 78 -0.13 37.88 -6.97
C ASN A 78 -0.28 38.66 -8.27
N LEU A 79 0.82 38.93 -8.97
CA LEU A 79 0.80 39.63 -10.26
C LEU A 79 -0.09 38.92 -11.30
N LEU A 80 0.07 37.61 -11.44
CA LEU A 80 -0.74 36.80 -12.37
C LEU A 80 -2.21 36.71 -11.94
N SER A 81 -2.47 36.67 -10.64
CA SER A 81 -3.84 36.67 -10.08
C SER A 81 -4.55 38.00 -10.37
N ILE A 82 -3.88 39.12 -10.14
CA ILE A 82 -4.37 40.47 -10.49
C ILE A 82 -4.66 40.57 -11.99
N TYR A 83 -3.76 40.05 -12.82
CA TYR A 83 -3.97 40.03 -14.25
C TYR A 83 -5.22 39.22 -14.65
N ALA A 84 -5.43 38.05 -14.02
CA ALA A 84 -6.59 37.20 -14.26
C ALA A 84 -7.91 37.74 -13.66
N GLY A 85 -7.86 38.84 -12.88
CA GLY A 85 -9.03 39.53 -12.33
C GLY A 85 -9.29 39.29 -10.85
N TYR A 86 -8.33 38.72 -10.11
CA TYR A 86 -8.43 38.45 -8.67
C TYR A 86 -7.56 39.40 -7.85
N ASP A 87 -7.96 39.76 -6.63
CA ASP A 87 -7.21 40.73 -5.81
C ASP A 87 -5.83 40.21 -5.37
N SER A 88 -5.68 38.91 -5.18
CA SER A 88 -4.42 38.27 -4.76
C SER A 88 -4.40 36.79 -5.09
N TRP A 89 -3.23 36.17 -4.96
CA TRP A 89 -3.08 34.71 -5.03
C TRP A 89 -3.93 33.98 -3.99
N TYR A 90 -4.11 34.57 -2.81
CA TYR A 90 -4.95 34.02 -1.77
C TYR A 90 -6.43 34.01 -2.18
N GLU A 91 -6.93 35.13 -2.71
CA GLU A 91 -8.30 35.25 -3.23
C GLU A 91 -8.55 34.32 -4.41
N PHE A 92 -7.58 34.19 -5.32
CA PHE A 92 -7.67 33.23 -6.41
C PHE A 92 -7.87 31.81 -5.89
N LYS A 93 -7.04 31.37 -4.93
CA LYS A 93 -7.18 30.05 -4.31
C LYS A 93 -8.53 29.89 -3.64
N LYS A 94 -8.99 30.90 -2.89
CA LYS A 94 -10.29 30.92 -2.23
C LYS A 94 -11.47 30.71 -3.19
N GLN A 95 -11.40 31.29 -4.39
CA GLN A 95 -12.47 31.15 -5.39
C GLN A 95 -12.37 29.86 -6.20
N HIS A 96 -11.21 29.20 -6.16
CA HIS A 96 -10.90 27.97 -6.90
C HIS A 96 -10.62 26.80 -5.96
N LEU A 97 -11.33 26.76 -4.83
CA LEU A 97 -11.24 25.68 -3.85
C LEU A 97 -11.57 24.33 -4.52
N PHE A 98 -10.67 23.36 -4.39
CA PHE A 98 -10.98 21.98 -4.77
C PHE A 98 -11.99 21.37 -3.80
N ALA A 99 -12.71 20.31 -4.20
CA ALA A 99 -13.70 19.64 -3.35
C ALA A 99 -13.20 19.20 -1.96
N GLY A 100 -11.87 19.08 -1.77
CA GLY A 100 -11.23 18.82 -0.47
C GLY A 100 -11.07 20.03 0.46
N GLU A 101 -11.18 21.25 -0.05
CA GLU A 101 -11.07 22.50 0.72
C GLU A 101 -12.46 23.08 1.09
N LEU A 102 -13.54 22.75 0.35
CA LEU A 102 -14.92 23.21 0.64
C LEU A 102 -15.46 22.80 2.02
N LEU A 103 -14.79 21.86 2.69
CA LEU A 103 -15.15 21.38 4.03
C LEU A 103 -14.48 22.18 5.17
N GLN A 104 -13.69 23.21 4.85
CA GLN A 104 -12.98 24.01 5.86
C GLN A 104 -13.83 25.13 6.48
N ASP A 105 -14.75 25.76 5.73
CA ASP A 105 -15.34 27.05 6.15
C ASP A 105 -16.56 26.98 7.09
N GLU A 106 -17.16 25.81 7.34
CA GLU A 106 -18.33 25.73 8.25
C GLU A 106 -18.00 25.61 9.75
N LYS A 107 -16.72 25.71 10.17
CA LYS A 107 -16.35 25.62 11.59
C LYS A 107 -15.16 26.51 11.96
N ASP A 108 -15.36 27.81 11.98
CA ASP A 108 -14.63 28.66 12.91
C ASP A 108 -15.42 28.69 14.24
N LEU A 109 -15.03 27.81 15.17
CA LEU A 109 -15.46 27.83 16.58
C LEU A 109 -14.39 28.54 17.43
N SER A 110 -14.87 29.06 18.55
CA SER A 110 -14.41 30.26 19.27
C SER A 110 -13.10 30.12 20.05
N GLU A 111 -12.53 31.29 20.35
CA GLU A 111 -11.33 31.53 21.17
C GLU A 111 -11.39 30.88 22.57
N GLU A 112 -12.56 30.43 23.00
CA GLU A 112 -12.80 29.79 24.29
C GLU A 112 -12.20 28.37 24.38
N GLU A 113 -12.21 27.59 23.28
CA GLU A 113 -11.66 26.22 23.26
C GLU A 113 -10.11 26.20 23.28
N ILE A 114 -9.47 27.28 22.81
CA ILE A 114 -8.00 27.42 22.83
C ILE A 114 -7.51 27.64 24.25
N LYS A 115 -8.28 28.37 25.05
CA LYS A 115 -7.94 28.75 26.42
C LYS A 115 -7.99 27.56 27.39
N GLU A 116 -8.95 26.67 27.20
CA GLU A 116 -9.10 25.44 27.99
C GLU A 116 -7.94 24.44 27.73
N LEU A 117 -7.39 24.45 26.51
CA LEU A 117 -6.28 23.57 26.13
C LEU A 117 -4.93 24.06 26.69
N GLU A 118 -4.70 25.37 26.75
CA GLU A 118 -3.51 25.96 27.37
C GLU A 118 -3.44 25.71 28.89
N GLU A 119 -4.58 25.75 29.57
CA GLU A 119 -4.67 25.49 31.01
C GLU A 119 -4.36 24.02 31.36
N SER A 120 -4.72 23.09 30.46
CA SER A 120 -4.45 21.65 30.65
C SER A 120 -2.96 21.28 30.51
N LEU A 121 -2.19 22.08 29.76
CA LEU A 121 -0.76 21.85 29.50
C LEU A 121 0.14 22.42 30.60
N ALA A 122 -0.37 23.34 31.42
CA ALA A 122 0.37 24.00 32.51
C ALA A 122 0.47 23.17 33.81
N HIS A 123 -0.10 21.96 33.86
CA HIS A 123 -0.20 21.14 35.09
C HIS A 123 0.54 19.80 35.08
N LEU A 124 1.50 19.60 34.18
CA LEU A 124 2.38 18.43 34.20
C LEU A 124 3.72 18.73 34.91
N PRO A 125 4.13 17.94 35.94
CA PRO A 125 5.36 18.17 36.68
C PRO A 125 6.62 17.72 35.90
N GLU A 126 7.70 18.50 36.07
CA GLU A 126 9.05 18.31 35.52
C GLU A 126 9.89 17.25 36.28
N SER A 127 10.88 16.69 35.55
CA SER A 127 11.97 15.77 35.98
C SER A 127 11.60 14.28 35.95
N ILE A 128 12.38 13.38 35.32
CA ILE A 128 13.74 12.97 35.73
C ILE A 128 14.63 12.62 34.51
N ASN A 129 15.79 13.29 34.44
CA ASN A 129 17.00 12.79 33.78
C ASN A 129 17.74 11.84 34.72
N SER A 130 18.22 10.69 34.23
CA SER A 130 19.46 10.06 34.71
C SER A 130 19.95 8.98 33.74
N GLU A 131 21.14 9.20 33.19
CA GLU A 131 22.04 8.19 32.64
C GLU A 131 22.39 7.13 33.70
N ILE A 132 22.62 5.87 33.29
CA ILE A 132 23.63 4.96 33.86
C ILE A 132 24.09 3.98 32.76
N GLN A 133 25.41 3.89 32.60
CA GLN A 133 26.17 2.92 31.79
C GLN A 133 26.20 1.50 32.40
N PRO A 134 26.56 0.45 31.62
CA PRO A 134 26.45 -0.95 32.02
C PRO A 134 27.63 -1.43 32.86
N GLN A 135 27.33 -2.21 33.92
CA GLN A 135 28.32 -2.92 34.71
C GLN A 135 28.19 -4.46 34.55
N LYS A 136 29.38 -5.05 34.46
CA LYS A 136 29.75 -6.44 34.18
C LYS A 136 29.67 -7.29 35.45
N THR A 137 29.22 -8.55 35.36
CA THR A 137 29.68 -9.60 36.30
C THR A 137 29.69 -10.99 35.64
N LEU A 138 30.87 -11.61 35.71
CA LEU A 138 31.28 -13.02 35.49
C LEU A 138 30.49 -13.97 36.43
N ASN A 139 30.39 -15.30 36.34
CA ASN A 139 31.12 -16.44 35.73
C ASN A 139 30.27 -17.73 36.06
N PRO A 140 30.77 -18.98 35.91
CA PRO A 140 31.33 -19.70 34.77
C PRO A 140 30.62 -21.06 34.56
N GLU A 141 30.83 -21.77 33.44
CA GLU A 141 30.67 -23.24 33.50
C GLU A 141 31.61 -24.04 32.57
N HIS A 142 31.84 -25.26 33.05
CA HIS A 142 32.98 -26.15 32.93
C HIS A 142 33.27 -26.86 31.59
N LYS A 143 34.53 -27.30 31.49
CA LYS A 143 35.10 -28.30 30.56
C LYS A 143 34.67 -29.76 30.85
N ASN A 144 34.98 -30.61 29.85
CA ASN A 144 35.32 -32.05 29.86
C ASN A 144 34.21 -32.94 29.25
N ALA A 145 34.46 -34.06 28.57
CA ALA A 145 35.65 -34.68 27.99
C ALA A 145 35.17 -35.79 27.02
N ASN A 146 36.06 -36.16 26.10
CA ASN A 146 35.96 -37.18 25.06
C ASN A 146 36.02 -38.62 25.61
N LEU A 147 35.26 -39.58 25.05
CA LEU A 147 35.58 -41.03 25.08
C LEU A 147 35.06 -41.80 23.83
N GLN A 148 36.03 -42.23 22.99
CA GLN A 148 36.17 -43.48 22.18
C GLN A 148 35.18 -43.78 21.02
N LYS A 149 35.56 -43.98 19.74
CA LYS A 149 36.57 -44.82 19.00
C LYS A 149 36.26 -46.32 18.89
N THR A 150 36.09 -46.82 17.65
CA THR A 150 36.76 -48.00 17.00
C THR A 150 36.39 -48.04 15.49
N ASN A 151 37.32 -47.76 14.56
CA ASN A 151 38.14 -48.66 13.68
C ASN A 151 37.37 -49.31 12.49
N THR A 152 37.57 -48.84 11.23
CA THR A 152 38.51 -49.31 10.15
C THR A 152 37.86 -50.45 9.34
N GLU A 153 37.74 -50.43 8.00
CA GLU A 153 38.84 -50.60 7.02
C GLU A 153 38.31 -50.52 5.56
N ASN A 154 39.08 -49.85 4.67
CA ASN A 154 39.39 -50.09 3.23
C ASN A 154 38.31 -50.63 2.26
N GLN A 155 38.20 -50.28 0.97
CA GLN A 155 39.04 -49.59 0.00
C GLN A 155 38.19 -49.32 -1.27
N GLU A 156 38.58 -48.33 -2.08
CA GLU A 156 38.03 -48.01 -3.40
C GLU A 156 38.47 -49.01 -4.49
N PHE A 157 37.65 -49.21 -5.53
CA PHE A 157 38.15 -49.46 -6.89
C PHE A 157 37.21 -48.93 -7.99
N THR A 158 37.72 -47.88 -8.67
CA THR A 158 37.70 -47.56 -10.11
C THR A 158 36.40 -47.59 -10.96
N LYS A 159 36.08 -46.40 -11.48
CA LYS A 159 35.51 -46.17 -12.82
C LYS A 159 36.50 -46.57 -13.92
N ASN A 160 36.02 -47.13 -15.02
CA ASN A 160 36.34 -46.56 -16.34
C ASN A 160 35.28 -46.87 -17.40
N ASN A 161 35.24 -45.99 -18.39
CA ASN A 161 34.23 -45.82 -19.41
C ASN A 161 34.66 -46.46 -20.75
N ASN A 162 33.68 -46.58 -21.65
CA ASN A 162 33.76 -46.49 -23.13
C ASN A 162 33.84 -47.77 -24.00
N ASN A 163 32.73 -47.93 -24.74
CA ASN A 163 32.58 -47.93 -26.20
C ASN A 163 32.55 -49.25 -27.01
N ASN A 164 31.38 -49.38 -27.68
CA ASN A 164 31.10 -49.85 -29.05
C ASN A 164 31.40 -51.31 -29.42
N THR A 165 30.41 -52.03 -29.99
CA THR A 165 30.16 -52.12 -31.46
C THR A 165 29.10 -53.18 -31.81
N SER A 166 28.34 -52.86 -32.87
CA SER A 166 27.67 -53.70 -33.88
C SER A 166 26.40 -54.51 -33.61
N LEU A 167 25.46 -54.25 -34.53
CA LEU A 167 24.23 -54.96 -34.86
C LEU A 167 24.45 -56.41 -35.28
N GLU A 168 23.48 -57.26 -34.97
CA GLU A 168 22.97 -58.24 -35.92
C GLU A 168 21.45 -58.41 -35.75
N LYS A 169 20.72 -58.19 -36.84
CA LYS A 169 19.29 -58.52 -36.97
C LYS A 169 19.20 -59.90 -37.62
N THR A 170 18.33 -60.76 -37.09
CA THR A 170 17.70 -61.83 -37.89
C THR A 170 16.20 -61.92 -37.59
N PRO A 171 15.36 -62.30 -38.57
CA PRO A 171 13.92 -62.14 -38.54
C PRO A 171 13.18 -63.45 -38.19
N SER A 172 12.00 -63.37 -37.56
CA SER A 172 10.92 -64.37 -37.74
C SER A 172 9.59 -63.97 -37.06
N GLU A 173 8.61 -63.64 -37.92
CA GLU A 173 7.15 -63.91 -37.94
C GLU A 173 6.26 -64.18 -36.68
N PRO A 174 4.93 -63.93 -36.80
CA PRO A 174 4.10 -63.41 -35.72
C PRO A 174 3.49 -64.50 -34.83
N LYS A 175 3.74 -64.43 -33.52
CA LYS A 175 3.13 -65.34 -32.54
C LYS A 175 1.79 -64.80 -32.01
N LYS A 176 0.69 -65.14 -32.69
CA LYS A 176 -0.70 -65.06 -32.18
C LYS A 176 -1.01 -66.02 -31.00
N LYS A 177 -0.01 -66.56 -30.28
CA LYS A 177 -0.18 -67.43 -29.10
C LYS A 177 0.54 -66.97 -27.83
N PHE A 178 1.06 -65.74 -27.80
CA PHE A 178 1.69 -65.16 -26.59
C PHE A 178 0.67 -64.55 -25.62
N LEU A 179 -0.50 -64.12 -26.13
CA LEU A 179 -1.57 -63.50 -25.33
C LEU A 179 -2.31 -64.50 -24.42
N GLN A 180 -2.34 -65.80 -24.75
CA GLN A 180 -3.07 -66.81 -23.96
C GLN A 180 -2.24 -67.42 -22.82
N LYS A 181 -0.91 -67.53 -22.96
CA LYS A 181 -0.03 -68.13 -21.93
C LYS A 181 0.44 -67.11 -20.88
N ASN A 182 0.48 -65.82 -21.24
CA ASN A 182 0.89 -64.74 -20.35
C ASN A 182 -0.29 -63.88 -19.87
N ALA A 183 -1.53 -64.34 -20.11
CA ALA A 183 -2.75 -63.64 -19.72
C ALA A 183 -2.76 -63.32 -18.22
N TRP A 184 -2.31 -64.25 -17.37
CA TRP A 184 -2.24 -64.03 -15.92
C TRP A 184 -1.24 -62.95 -15.52
N ALA A 185 -0.09 -62.85 -16.20
CA ALA A 185 0.90 -61.80 -15.97
C ALA A 185 0.40 -60.42 -16.43
N ILE A 186 -0.39 -60.37 -17.49
CA ILE A 186 -1.04 -59.13 -17.96
C ILE A 186 -2.10 -58.70 -16.95
N VAL A 187 -2.92 -59.64 -16.45
CA VAL A 187 -3.95 -59.38 -15.44
C VAL A 187 -3.33 -58.89 -14.12
N THR A 188 -2.25 -59.50 -13.64
CA THR A 188 -1.57 -59.05 -12.41
C THR A 188 -0.91 -57.68 -12.59
N THR A 189 -0.34 -57.39 -13.74
CA THR A 189 0.24 -56.06 -14.04
C THR A 189 -0.84 -54.98 -14.10
N ILE A 190 -1.98 -55.25 -14.74
CA ILE A 190 -3.15 -54.35 -14.76
C ILE A 190 -3.69 -54.16 -13.35
N LEU A 191 -3.79 -55.22 -12.55
CA LEU A 191 -4.24 -55.15 -11.16
C LEU A 191 -3.30 -54.27 -10.33
N ILE A 192 -1.99 -54.45 -10.44
CA ILE A 192 -0.99 -53.61 -9.76
C ILE A 192 -1.12 -52.15 -10.18
N MET A 193 -1.31 -51.88 -11.48
CA MET A 193 -1.49 -50.53 -11.99
C MET A 193 -2.79 -49.88 -11.47
N ILE A 194 -3.91 -50.60 -11.47
CA ILE A 194 -5.19 -50.15 -10.91
C ILE A 194 -5.08 -49.91 -9.41
N THR A 195 -4.41 -50.81 -8.67
CA THR A 195 -4.20 -50.68 -7.23
C THR A 195 -3.31 -49.48 -6.91
N GLY A 196 -2.29 -49.22 -7.75
CA GLY A 196 -1.48 -48.00 -7.69
C GLY A 196 -2.32 -46.75 -7.92
N VAL A 197 -3.15 -46.71 -8.97
CA VAL A 197 -4.04 -45.56 -9.26
C VAL A 197 -5.06 -45.34 -8.13
N LEU A 198 -5.62 -46.41 -7.55
CA LEU A 198 -6.54 -46.34 -6.42
C LEU A 198 -5.85 -45.85 -5.14
N GLY A 199 -4.60 -46.25 -4.91
CA GLY A 199 -3.79 -45.81 -3.78
C GLY A 199 -3.40 -44.33 -3.84
N PHE A 200 -3.21 -43.78 -5.04
CA PHE A 200 -2.86 -42.38 -5.28
C PHE A 200 -4.04 -41.51 -5.78
N LYS A 201 -5.27 -42.02 -5.70
CA LYS A 201 -6.47 -41.33 -6.24
C LYS A 201 -6.61 -39.90 -5.71
N ASP A 202 -6.31 -39.66 -4.45
CA ASP A 202 -6.53 -38.34 -3.83
C ASP A 202 -5.56 -37.28 -4.37
N GLU A 203 -4.34 -37.65 -4.78
CA GLU A 203 -3.39 -36.73 -5.41
C GLU A 203 -3.68 -36.55 -6.90
N ILE A 204 -4.03 -37.63 -7.60
CA ILE A 204 -4.25 -37.66 -9.06
C ILE A 204 -5.51 -36.89 -9.49
N PHE A 205 -6.55 -36.85 -8.65
CA PHE A 205 -7.83 -36.21 -9.01
C PHE A 205 -8.02 -34.79 -8.47
N SER A 206 -7.03 -34.25 -7.75
CA SER A 206 -7.08 -32.87 -7.27
C SER A 206 -6.80 -31.88 -8.40
N LYS A 207 -7.54 -30.76 -8.44
CA LYS A 207 -7.31 -29.66 -9.38
C LYS A 207 -6.76 -28.47 -8.61
N GLU A 208 -5.66 -27.90 -9.10
CA GLU A 208 -5.09 -26.67 -8.58
C GLU A 208 -5.73 -25.44 -9.26
N TYR A 209 -6.19 -24.51 -8.44
CA TYR A 209 -6.74 -23.22 -8.84
C TYR A 209 -5.86 -22.09 -8.33
N LYS A 210 -5.65 -21.08 -9.18
CA LYS A 210 -4.86 -19.90 -8.92
C LYS A 210 -5.76 -18.66 -8.93
N TYR A 211 -5.82 -17.95 -7.81
CA TYR A 211 -6.57 -16.71 -7.67
C TYR A 211 -5.61 -15.56 -7.41
N CYS A 212 -5.59 -14.57 -8.29
CA CYS A 212 -4.81 -13.36 -8.12
C CYS A 212 -5.73 -12.19 -7.79
N PHE A 213 -5.22 -11.18 -7.10
CA PHE A 213 -6.05 -10.10 -6.55
C PHE A 213 -5.58 -8.73 -7.03
N THR A 214 -6.53 -7.94 -7.54
CA THR A 214 -6.28 -6.59 -8.04
C THR A 214 -7.19 -5.59 -7.34
N ASP A 215 -6.71 -4.36 -7.27
CA ASP A 215 -7.46 -3.20 -6.82
C ASP A 215 -8.47 -2.79 -7.90
N ALA A 216 -9.76 -2.77 -7.57
CA ALA A 216 -10.82 -2.49 -8.54
C ALA A 216 -10.73 -1.09 -9.17
N ASP A 217 -10.22 -0.09 -8.42
CA ASP A 217 -10.18 1.30 -8.89
C ASP A 217 -8.89 1.60 -9.65
N ARG A 218 -7.77 0.98 -9.24
CA ARG A 218 -6.43 1.25 -9.79
C ARG A 218 -5.95 0.23 -10.81
N GLY A 219 -6.55 -0.96 -10.84
CA GLY A 219 -6.11 -2.08 -11.70
C GLY A 219 -4.72 -2.62 -11.35
N VAL A 220 -4.16 -2.28 -10.19
CA VAL A 220 -2.85 -2.74 -9.70
C VAL A 220 -3.01 -3.82 -8.63
N ALA A 221 -1.93 -4.48 -8.25
CA ALA A 221 -1.96 -5.47 -7.16
C ALA A 221 -2.41 -4.85 -5.83
N VAL A 222 -3.12 -5.64 -5.02
CA VAL A 222 -3.54 -5.26 -3.66
C VAL A 222 -2.31 -4.98 -2.79
N ILE A 223 -2.34 -3.86 -2.06
CA ILE A 223 -1.20 -3.36 -1.28
C ILE A 223 -1.04 -4.01 0.11
N ASN A 224 -2.05 -4.75 0.59
CA ASN A 224 -2.05 -5.36 1.92
C ASN A 224 -1.96 -6.88 1.85
N THR A 225 -1.48 -7.48 2.94
CA THR A 225 -1.64 -8.90 3.17
C THR A 225 -3.13 -9.26 3.18
N LEU A 226 -3.50 -10.29 2.43
CA LEU A 226 -4.86 -10.80 2.35
C LEU A 226 -5.03 -11.96 3.32
N GLU A 227 -6.14 -11.95 4.05
CA GLU A 227 -6.61 -13.09 4.84
C GLU A 227 -7.75 -13.78 4.10
N ILE A 228 -7.51 -15.02 3.69
CA ILE A 228 -8.47 -15.85 2.96
C ILE A 228 -8.95 -16.96 3.87
N LYS A 229 -10.25 -17.01 4.13
CA LYS A 229 -10.91 -18.09 4.87
C LYS A 229 -11.62 -18.99 3.87
N VAL A 230 -11.15 -20.22 3.71
CA VAL A 230 -11.82 -21.23 2.88
C VAL A 230 -12.79 -22.02 3.75
N PHE A 231 -14.06 -22.07 3.34
CA PHE A 231 -15.12 -22.79 4.04
C PHE A 231 -15.31 -24.17 3.41
N LYS A 232 -15.32 -25.20 4.25
CA LYS A 232 -15.67 -26.57 3.89
C LYS A 232 -16.93 -27.00 4.62
N GLU A 233 -17.64 -27.97 4.07
CA GLU A 233 -18.84 -28.50 4.70
C GLU A 233 -18.49 -29.20 6.02
N ASN A 234 -19.21 -28.86 7.09
CA ASN A 234 -19.04 -29.42 8.44
C ASN A 234 -17.65 -29.25 9.05
N GLU A 235 -16.84 -28.34 8.52
CA GLU A 235 -15.49 -28.05 9.03
C GLU A 235 -15.37 -26.56 9.40
N SER A 236 -14.45 -26.28 10.31
CA SER A 236 -14.03 -24.90 10.59
C SER A 236 -13.30 -24.30 9.38
N PRO A 237 -13.41 -22.98 9.14
CA PRO A 237 -12.73 -22.36 8.01
C PRO A 237 -11.21 -22.47 8.12
N ILE A 238 -10.56 -22.79 7.00
CA ILE A 238 -9.09 -22.83 6.91
C ILE A 238 -8.60 -21.44 6.53
N LEU A 239 -7.70 -20.88 7.35
CA LEU A 239 -7.15 -19.53 7.17
C LEU A 239 -5.81 -19.55 6.42
N PHE A 240 -5.71 -18.72 5.38
CA PHE A 240 -4.49 -18.47 4.63
C PHE A 240 -4.14 -16.98 4.68
N LYS A 241 -2.84 -16.68 4.77
CA LYS A 241 -2.30 -15.31 4.69
C LYS A 241 -1.44 -15.19 3.45
N ILE A 242 -1.70 -14.18 2.63
CA ILE A 242 -1.01 -13.98 1.35
C ILE A 242 -0.41 -12.60 1.30
N ASN A 243 0.86 -12.51 0.91
CA ASN A 243 1.53 -11.23 0.85
C ASN A 243 1.02 -10.38 -0.34
N PRO A 244 1.16 -9.04 -0.27
CA PRO A 244 0.82 -8.15 -1.37
C PRO A 244 1.45 -8.62 -2.70
N GLY A 245 0.64 -8.72 -3.76
CA GLY A 245 1.08 -9.12 -5.10
C GLY A 245 1.24 -10.64 -5.33
N GLU A 246 1.11 -11.48 -4.31
CA GLU A 246 1.10 -12.94 -4.48
C GLU A 246 -0.30 -13.45 -4.83
N CYS A 247 -0.36 -14.56 -5.57
CA CYS A 247 -1.61 -15.23 -5.90
C CYS A 247 -1.87 -16.40 -4.95
N PHE A 248 -3.13 -16.60 -4.57
CA PHE A 248 -3.57 -17.77 -3.84
C PHE A 248 -3.58 -19.00 -4.72
N ARG A 249 -2.93 -20.08 -4.28
CA ARG A 249 -3.01 -21.38 -4.93
C ARG A 249 -3.71 -22.34 -4.01
N TYR A 250 -4.74 -23.00 -4.53
CA TYR A 250 -5.55 -23.93 -3.76
C TYR A 250 -5.83 -25.19 -4.57
N SER A 251 -5.39 -26.33 -4.06
CA SER A 251 -5.71 -27.63 -4.63
C SER A 251 -6.88 -28.25 -3.89
N THR A 252 -7.93 -28.63 -4.62
CA THR A 252 -9.09 -29.31 -4.04
C THR A 252 -9.73 -30.27 -5.03
N LYS A 253 -10.46 -31.25 -4.47
CA LYS A 253 -11.37 -32.15 -5.18
C LYS A 253 -12.83 -31.72 -5.05
N ASP A 254 -13.10 -30.71 -4.23
CA ASP A 254 -14.44 -30.23 -3.96
C ASP A 254 -15.03 -29.58 -5.23
N LYS A 255 -16.33 -29.74 -5.42
CA LYS A 255 -17.04 -29.16 -6.56
C LYS A 255 -17.33 -27.66 -6.39
N ILE A 256 -17.33 -27.19 -5.15
CA ILE A 256 -17.69 -25.81 -4.80
C ILE A 256 -16.58 -25.25 -3.93
N LEU A 257 -16.09 -24.06 -4.28
CA LEU A 257 -15.19 -23.28 -3.44
C LEU A 257 -15.96 -22.10 -2.88
N LYS A 258 -16.10 -22.06 -1.56
CA LYS A 258 -16.58 -20.90 -0.83
C LYS A 258 -15.45 -20.32 0.00
N MET A 259 -15.09 -19.07 -0.25
CA MET A 259 -14.05 -18.38 0.50
C MET A 259 -14.45 -16.94 0.83
N GLN A 260 -13.93 -16.43 1.95
CA GLN A 260 -14.05 -15.03 2.33
C GLN A 260 -12.66 -14.42 2.35
N ILE A 261 -12.46 -13.38 1.54
CA ILE A 261 -11.24 -12.61 1.44
C ILE A 261 -11.43 -11.33 2.24
N SER A 262 -10.45 -10.99 3.07
CA SER A 262 -10.46 -9.78 3.87
C SER A 262 -9.08 -9.15 3.91
N ALA A 263 -9.04 -7.83 3.99
CA ALA A 263 -7.82 -7.05 4.11
C ALA A 263 -8.09 -5.78 4.94
N PRO A 264 -7.06 -5.17 5.53
CA PRO A 264 -7.22 -3.97 6.35
C PRO A 264 -7.89 -2.79 5.64
N PHE A 265 -7.64 -2.60 4.34
CA PHE A 265 -8.07 -1.42 3.58
C PHE A 265 -9.02 -1.72 2.42
N TYR A 266 -9.55 -2.94 2.35
CA TYR A 266 -10.50 -3.34 1.31
C TYR A 266 -11.80 -3.83 1.96
N GLU A 267 -12.88 -3.78 1.20
CA GLU A 267 -14.14 -4.36 1.61
C GLU A 267 -14.02 -5.90 1.61
N PRO A 268 -14.55 -6.60 2.63
CA PRO A 268 -14.50 -8.06 2.66
C PRO A 268 -15.34 -8.62 1.51
N LEU A 269 -14.77 -9.57 0.77
CA LEU A 269 -15.40 -10.19 -0.38
C LEU A 269 -15.67 -11.67 -0.10
N THR A 270 -16.91 -12.11 -0.32
CA THR A 270 -17.24 -13.53 -0.30
C THR A 270 -17.33 -14.05 -1.73
N VAL A 271 -16.53 -15.07 -2.03
CA VAL A 271 -16.47 -15.72 -3.33
C VAL A 271 -17.07 -17.11 -3.20
N ASN A 272 -18.05 -17.40 -4.05
CA ASN A 272 -18.66 -18.72 -4.19
C ASN A 272 -18.54 -19.13 -5.67
N ARG A 273 -17.82 -20.23 -5.93
CA ARG A 273 -17.52 -20.71 -7.29
C ARG A 273 -17.83 -22.19 -7.42
N SER A 274 -18.46 -22.56 -8.54
CA SER A 274 -18.52 -23.94 -8.98
C SER A 274 -17.23 -24.27 -9.73
N LEU A 275 -16.50 -25.28 -9.24
CA LEU A 275 -15.20 -25.70 -9.75
C LEU A 275 -15.29 -26.70 -10.91
N GLU A 276 -16.50 -27.16 -11.28
CA GLU A 276 -16.70 -28.12 -12.37
C GLU A 276 -16.21 -27.57 -13.72
N ASN A 277 -16.50 -26.28 -13.99
CA ASN A 277 -16.14 -25.57 -15.23
C ASN A 277 -15.33 -24.28 -14.97
N ALA A 278 -14.80 -24.09 -13.76
CA ALA A 278 -14.03 -22.90 -13.42
C ALA A 278 -12.69 -22.86 -14.18
N PRO A 279 -12.21 -21.66 -14.57
CA PRO A 279 -10.86 -21.51 -15.09
C PRO A 279 -9.83 -21.87 -14.02
N LYS A 280 -8.65 -22.35 -14.46
CA LYS A 280 -7.53 -22.64 -13.54
C LYS A 280 -6.94 -21.37 -12.92
N GLU A 281 -7.08 -20.25 -13.61
CA GLU A 281 -6.61 -18.94 -13.16
C GLU A 281 -7.75 -17.94 -13.22
N GLU A 282 -7.98 -17.22 -12.12
CA GLU A 282 -9.00 -16.18 -12.00
C GLU A 282 -8.41 -14.93 -11.36
N MET A 283 -8.76 -13.77 -11.92
CA MET A 283 -8.47 -12.47 -11.33
C MET A 283 -9.68 -12.04 -10.51
N ILE A 284 -9.47 -11.74 -9.23
CA ILE A 284 -10.50 -11.26 -8.30
C ILE A 284 -10.22 -9.80 -7.98
N GLU A 285 -11.18 -8.95 -8.31
CA GLU A 285 -11.12 -7.53 -7.99
C GLU A 285 -11.57 -7.28 -6.54
N MET A 286 -10.69 -6.65 -5.78
CA MET A 286 -10.92 -6.21 -4.41
C MET A 286 -11.28 -4.73 -4.44
N LYS A 287 -12.47 -4.40 -3.93
CA LYS A 287 -12.93 -3.02 -3.82
C LYS A 287 -12.25 -2.31 -2.64
N PRO A 288 -11.53 -1.20 -2.88
CA PRO A 288 -10.96 -0.40 -1.79
C PRO A 288 -12.04 0.12 -0.84
N ASP A 289 -11.68 0.25 0.44
CA ASP A 289 -12.51 0.94 1.42
C ASP A 289 -11.95 2.35 1.62
N ASP A 290 -12.54 3.31 0.91
CA ASP A 290 -12.10 4.72 0.88
C ASP A 290 -11.97 5.32 2.28
N TYR A 291 -12.85 4.94 3.20
CA TYR A 291 -12.89 5.48 4.54
C TYR A 291 -11.71 4.97 5.38
N LYS A 292 -11.41 3.68 5.27
CA LYS A 292 -10.24 3.07 5.92
C LYS A 292 -8.93 3.57 5.31
N MET A 293 -8.90 3.70 3.98
CA MET A 293 -7.77 4.26 3.24
C MET A 293 -7.48 5.70 3.67
N ALA A 294 -8.52 6.55 3.76
CA ALA A 294 -8.38 7.94 4.20
C ALA A 294 -7.87 8.04 5.63
N ALA A 295 -8.44 7.27 6.56
CA ALA A 295 -8.01 7.26 7.96
C ALA A 295 -6.53 6.85 8.09
N TYR A 296 -6.09 5.83 7.34
CA TYR A 296 -4.70 5.44 7.29
C TYR A 296 -3.79 6.51 6.66
N TYR A 297 -4.19 7.06 5.51
CA TYR A 297 -3.46 8.13 4.82
C TYR A 297 -3.18 9.30 5.77
N PHE A 298 -4.20 9.81 6.45
CA PHE A 298 -4.01 10.90 7.40
C PHE A 298 -3.13 10.49 8.57
N SER A 299 -3.23 9.25 9.06
CA SER A 299 -2.39 8.76 10.16
C SER A 299 -0.89 8.77 9.84
N ILE A 300 -0.50 8.36 8.62
CA ILE A 300 0.91 8.25 8.25
C ILE A 300 1.47 9.44 7.47
N LYS A 301 0.62 10.36 7.01
CA LYS A 301 1.06 11.54 6.25
C LYS A 301 2.00 12.38 7.09
N ASP A 302 3.22 12.53 6.58
CA ASP A 302 4.27 13.35 7.17
C ASP A 302 3.93 14.84 6.97
N VAL A 303 4.12 15.65 8.01
CA VAL A 303 3.92 17.11 7.94
C VAL A 303 5.28 17.72 7.64
N LYS A 304 5.69 17.66 6.35
CA LYS A 304 6.96 18.22 5.91
C LYS A 304 6.80 19.58 5.23
N GLY A 305 7.58 20.54 5.70
CA GLY A 305 7.88 21.78 4.99
C GLY A 305 6.90 22.92 5.28
N GLY A 306 7.46 24.13 5.32
CA GLY A 306 6.75 25.36 5.64
C GLY A 306 7.33 26.07 6.85
N ASN A 307 6.93 27.33 7.06
CA ASN A 307 7.14 28.01 8.33
C ASN A 307 6.39 27.26 9.47
N PRO A 308 6.67 27.54 10.76
CA PRO A 308 5.99 26.85 11.87
C PRO A 308 4.46 26.98 11.84
N GLU A 309 3.92 28.09 11.32
CA GLU A 309 2.48 28.33 11.21
C GLU A 309 1.78 27.39 10.21
N GLU A 310 2.38 27.17 9.04
CA GLU A 310 1.89 26.23 8.03
C GLU A 310 1.87 24.79 8.57
N GLN A 311 2.90 24.40 9.32
CA GLN A 311 2.96 23.06 9.93
C GLN A 311 1.84 22.89 10.97
N PHE A 312 1.61 23.91 11.80
CA PHE A 312 0.52 23.90 12.76
C PHE A 312 -0.85 23.81 12.08
N ALA A 313 -1.07 24.56 11.00
CA ALA A 313 -2.31 24.50 10.22
C ALA A 313 -2.54 23.11 9.61
N LEU A 314 -1.50 22.48 9.07
CA LEU A 314 -1.57 21.11 8.51
C LEU A 314 -1.88 20.07 9.58
N ILE A 315 -1.29 20.19 10.77
CA ILE A 315 -1.58 19.33 11.92
C ILE A 315 -3.04 19.50 12.35
N LYS A 316 -3.52 20.74 12.45
CA LYS A 316 -4.93 21.05 12.78
C LYS A 316 -5.89 20.44 11.75
N GLN A 317 -5.59 20.57 10.47
CA GLN A 317 -6.39 19.96 9.39
C GLN A 317 -6.40 18.43 9.51
N LYS A 318 -5.23 17.80 9.65
CA LYS A 318 -5.09 16.35 9.82
C LYS A 318 -5.88 15.85 11.03
N ARG A 319 -5.82 16.58 12.16
CA ARG A 319 -6.61 16.29 13.36
C ARG A 319 -8.11 16.32 13.06
N LYS A 320 -8.62 17.40 12.44
CA LYS A 320 -10.03 17.55 12.06
C LYS A 320 -10.52 16.41 11.14
N GLN A 321 -9.69 15.98 10.19
CA GLN A 321 -10.04 14.87 9.30
C GLN A 321 -10.18 13.55 10.06
N LEU A 322 -9.21 13.23 10.93
CA LEU A 322 -9.27 12.01 11.75
C LEU A 322 -10.44 12.05 12.76
N GLU A 323 -10.76 13.23 13.31
CA GLU A 323 -11.92 13.42 14.18
C GLU A 323 -13.25 13.09 13.49
N ASN A 324 -13.37 13.42 12.21
CA ASN A 324 -14.57 13.13 11.43
C ASN A 324 -14.67 11.65 11.07
N LEU A 325 -13.53 11.03 10.74
CA LEU A 325 -13.44 9.62 10.33
C LEU A 325 -13.65 8.67 11.51
N ILE A 326 -13.09 8.97 12.67
CA ILE A 326 -13.11 8.05 13.80
C ILE A 326 -14.32 8.32 14.69
N SER A 327 -15.03 7.26 15.08
CA SER A 327 -16.16 7.37 16.00
C SER A 327 -15.70 7.77 17.40
N ASN A 328 -16.54 8.51 18.13
CA ASN A 328 -16.24 8.95 19.51
C ASN A 328 -16.10 7.79 20.49
N ASN A 329 -16.71 6.65 20.20
CA ASN A 329 -16.63 5.41 20.99
C ASN A 329 -15.67 4.38 20.39
N ALA A 330 -14.77 4.80 19.48
CA ALA A 330 -13.84 3.87 18.84
C ALA A 330 -12.85 3.29 19.87
N ILE A 331 -12.61 1.98 19.75
CA ILE A 331 -11.61 1.28 20.57
C ILE A 331 -10.39 0.98 19.70
N ILE A 332 -9.27 1.60 20.05
CA ILE A 332 -8.01 1.46 19.32
C ILE A 332 -7.02 0.60 20.10
N TYR A 333 -6.36 -0.33 19.43
CA TYR A 333 -5.36 -1.23 20.01
C TYR A 333 -4.00 -1.02 19.36
N GLN A 334 -2.99 -0.70 20.15
CA GLN A 334 -1.59 -0.77 19.76
C GLN A 334 -1.00 -2.10 20.21
N VAL A 335 -0.47 -2.87 19.27
CA VAL A 335 0.22 -4.13 19.53
C VAL A 335 1.73 -3.87 19.56
N TYR A 336 2.39 -4.32 20.62
CA TYR A 336 3.84 -4.25 20.78
C TYR A 336 4.49 -5.59 20.46
N ASP A 337 5.63 -5.54 19.76
CA ASP A 337 6.47 -6.71 19.50
C ASP A 337 7.39 -6.92 20.72
N ASN A 338 6.90 -7.64 21.74
CA ASN A 338 7.64 -8.00 22.97
C ASN A 338 7.41 -9.47 23.34
N ASN A 339 8.26 -10.03 24.23
CA ASN A 339 8.20 -11.46 24.63
C ASN A 339 6.87 -11.86 25.30
N THR A 340 6.10 -10.91 25.78
CA THR A 340 4.79 -11.09 26.43
C THR A 340 3.77 -10.21 25.74
N TYR A 341 2.79 -10.79 25.03
CA TYR A 341 1.79 -10.08 24.20
C TYR A 341 1.31 -8.75 24.81
N GLY A 342 1.98 -7.65 24.43
CA GLY A 342 1.72 -6.32 24.94
C GLY A 342 0.66 -5.64 24.08
N ILE A 343 -0.49 -5.36 24.68
CA ILE A 343 -1.53 -4.54 24.05
C ILE A 343 -1.81 -3.31 24.90
N GLU A 344 -1.80 -2.14 24.26
CA GLU A 344 -2.31 -0.91 24.85
C GLU A 344 -3.62 -0.54 24.16
N THR A 345 -4.62 -0.19 24.97
CA THR A 345 -5.88 0.34 24.45
C THR A 345 -5.84 1.86 24.50
N LEU A 346 -6.05 2.48 23.36
CA LEU A 346 -6.12 3.93 23.18
C LEU A 346 -7.57 4.33 22.90
N ASP A 347 -7.99 5.45 23.47
CA ASP A 347 -9.19 6.15 23.03
C ASP A 347 -8.90 6.95 21.74
N LYS A 348 -9.98 7.49 21.15
CA LYS A 348 -9.91 8.31 19.94
C LYS A 348 -8.91 9.46 20.06
N GLN A 349 -8.93 10.20 21.17
CA GLN A 349 -8.12 11.41 21.33
C GLN A 349 -6.64 11.05 21.45
N LYS A 350 -6.30 10.02 22.23
CA LYS A 350 -4.94 9.50 22.35
C LYS A 350 -4.39 9.03 21.02
N TYR A 351 -5.18 8.27 20.26
CA TYR A 351 -4.76 7.81 18.93
C TYR A 351 -4.52 8.98 17.97
N ILE A 352 -5.45 9.93 17.90
CA ILE A 352 -5.33 11.10 17.02
C ILE A 352 -4.10 11.94 17.40
N THR A 353 -3.89 12.18 18.71
CA THR A 353 -2.68 12.85 19.20
C THR A 353 -1.43 12.08 18.80
N LEU A 354 -1.37 10.77 19.04
CA LEU A 354 -0.22 9.93 18.66
C LEU A 354 0.15 10.08 17.18
N VAL A 355 -0.82 9.97 16.27
CA VAL A 355 -0.56 10.01 14.82
C VAL A 355 -0.36 11.42 14.27
N THR A 356 -0.72 12.47 15.02
CA THR A 356 -0.50 13.88 14.65
C THR A 356 0.77 14.46 15.26
N THR A 357 1.31 13.85 16.32
CA THR A 357 2.60 14.23 16.87
C THR A 357 3.69 14.07 15.81
N PRO A 358 4.52 15.11 15.57
CA PRO A 358 5.64 15.03 14.62
C PRO A 358 6.71 14.04 15.10
N THR A 359 6.59 12.78 14.68
CA THR A 359 7.55 11.71 15.00
C THR A 359 7.85 10.87 13.75
N THR A 360 9.11 10.45 13.62
CA THR A 360 9.56 9.61 12.50
C THR A 360 9.10 8.16 12.63
N SER A 361 8.81 7.69 13.85
CA SER A 361 8.37 6.31 14.13
C SER A 361 7.04 5.98 13.44
N LEU A 362 6.17 6.98 13.22
CA LEU A 362 4.88 6.79 12.56
C LEU A 362 4.99 6.30 11.11
N LYS A 363 6.15 6.45 10.45
CA LYS A 363 6.41 5.87 9.11
C LYS A 363 6.35 4.34 9.10
N ASN A 364 6.60 3.73 10.25
CA ASN A 364 6.57 2.30 10.45
C ASN A 364 5.23 1.81 11.01
N LEU A 365 4.20 2.68 11.05
CA LEU A 365 2.85 2.28 11.42
C LEU A 365 2.31 1.30 10.38
N ARG A 366 1.78 0.18 10.88
CA ARG A 366 1.13 -0.88 10.11
C ARG A 366 -0.22 -1.19 10.72
N VAL A 367 -1.27 -1.07 9.93
CA VAL A 367 -2.63 -1.45 10.36
C VAL A 367 -2.80 -2.95 10.19
N ILE A 368 -3.24 -3.61 11.27
CA ILE A 368 -3.55 -5.04 11.32
C ILE A 368 -5.03 -5.25 11.00
N GLU A 369 -5.91 -4.42 11.57
CA GLU A 369 -7.35 -4.53 11.40
C GLU A 369 -8.00 -3.14 11.53
N MET A 370 -9.01 -2.87 10.70
CA MET A 370 -9.81 -1.66 10.82
C MET A 370 -11.28 -1.98 10.52
N LYS A 371 -12.18 -1.58 11.43
CA LYS A 371 -13.62 -1.85 11.35
C LYS A 371 -14.41 -0.55 11.31
N LYS A 372 -15.44 -0.54 10.45
CA LYS A 372 -16.42 0.54 10.32
C LYS A 372 -17.77 0.12 10.88
N ASP A 373 -18.57 1.09 11.31
CA ASP A 373 -20.00 0.89 11.56
C ASP A 373 -20.82 1.01 10.26
N ASP A 374 -22.13 0.80 10.37
CA ASP A 374 -23.07 0.92 9.26
C ASP A 374 -23.19 2.35 8.71
N LYS A 375 -22.73 3.36 9.48
CA LYS A 375 -22.68 4.77 9.07
C LYS A 375 -21.34 5.12 8.40
N GLY A 376 -20.43 4.15 8.27
CA GLY A 376 -19.11 4.30 7.67
C GLY A 376 -18.01 4.76 8.62
N LYS A 377 -18.30 5.15 9.87
CA LYS A 377 -17.29 5.64 10.82
C LYS A 377 -16.41 4.52 11.34
N ILE A 378 -15.13 4.81 11.60
CA ILE A 378 -14.19 3.85 12.16
C ILE A 378 -14.49 3.64 13.65
N ILE A 379 -14.84 2.41 14.02
CA ILE A 379 -15.15 2.01 15.40
C ILE A 379 -14.05 1.19 16.06
N SER A 380 -13.11 0.65 15.27
CA SER A 380 -11.95 -0.03 15.82
C SER A 380 -10.76 0.03 14.87
N ILE A 381 -9.59 0.27 15.45
CA ILE A 381 -8.29 0.26 14.77
C ILE A 381 -7.35 -0.62 15.59
N LYS A 382 -6.76 -1.64 14.96
CA LYS A 382 -5.67 -2.42 15.54
C LYS A 382 -4.43 -2.19 14.69
N PHE A 383 -3.36 -1.70 15.29
CA PHE A 383 -2.14 -1.35 14.58
C PHE A 383 -0.90 -1.74 15.40
N LYS A 384 0.25 -1.73 14.72
CA LYS A 384 1.56 -1.80 15.35
C LYS A 384 2.50 -0.79 14.72
N ILE A 385 3.52 -0.38 15.46
CA ILE A 385 4.60 0.47 14.95
C ILE A 385 5.85 -0.40 14.97
N ALA A 386 6.36 -0.75 13.78
CA ALA A 386 7.57 -1.57 13.72
C ALA A 386 8.78 -0.76 14.24
N ASN A 387 9.55 -1.35 15.15
CA ASN A 387 10.77 -0.74 15.65
C ASN A 387 11.81 -0.69 14.53
N THR A 388 12.52 0.44 14.42
CA THR A 388 13.51 0.69 13.36
C THR A 388 14.71 -0.27 13.43
N ASP A 389 14.88 -0.99 14.54
CA ASP A 389 16.01 -1.88 14.79
C ASP A 389 15.88 -3.28 14.16
N GLU A 390 14.70 -3.66 13.64
CA GLU A 390 14.51 -4.99 13.02
C GLU A 390 15.10 -5.11 11.59
N LYS A 391 15.54 -4.01 10.97
CA LYS A 391 16.21 -4.07 9.65
C LYS A 391 17.71 -4.35 9.71
N ASN A 392 18.29 -4.48 10.90
CA ASN A 392 19.72 -4.74 11.11
C ASN A 392 19.99 -6.05 11.87
N LYS A 393 19.23 -7.11 11.58
CA LYS A 393 19.55 -8.45 12.09
C LYS A 393 19.42 -9.55 11.04
#